data_AF-A0A7Y6NSF7-F1
#
_entry.id   AF-A0A7Y6NSF7-F1
#
_cell.length_a   1.000
_cell.length_b   1.000
_cell.length_c   1.000
_cell.angle_alpha   90.00
_cell.angle_beta   90.00
_cell.angle_gamma   90.00
#
_symmetry.space_group_name_H-M   'P 1'
#
loop_
_entity.id
_entity.type
_entity.pdbx_description
1 polymer ?
#
loop_
_entity_poly.entity_id
_entity_poly.type
_entity_poly.pdbx_seq_one_letter_code
_entity_poly.pdbx_strand_id
1 'polypeptide(L)'
;MQLPLKPSGALPFDPITPRELTALLAEANALQAAAGAGKLDALLRGKNFGLLCESMEDADVAFFRLAAVELGAHVACIRTRLSELSTPQEVQRTARMLGRLYDGVECQGMTPALIRQVRAEAGVPVYDGIASQDHPTARLADSLSGTASPADRRRLVLQAVLLNTTT
;
A
#
# COMPACT_ATOMS: atom_id res chain seq x y z
N MET A 1 -24.37 8.13 23.00
CA MET A 1 -24.24 7.97 21.54
C MET A 1 -22.99 7.14 21.28
N GLN A 2 -23.12 5.94 20.71
CA GLN A 2 -21.99 5.06 20.40
C GLN A 2 -22.06 4.63 18.94
N LEU A 3 -20.98 4.87 18.21
CA LEU A 3 -20.09 3.77 17.86
C LEU A 3 -18.67 4.31 17.72
N PRO A 4 -17.64 3.71 18.36
CA PRO A 4 -16.27 4.01 18.00
C PRO A 4 -15.99 3.37 16.64
N LEU A 5 -15.48 4.15 15.70
CA LEU A 5 -14.81 3.60 14.52
C LEU A 5 -13.53 2.91 15.01
N LYS A 6 -13.60 1.59 15.21
CA LYS A 6 -12.42 0.74 15.38
C LYS A 6 -11.51 0.92 14.15
N PRO A 7 -10.18 0.78 14.30
CA PRO A 7 -9.30 0.71 13.14
C PRO A 7 -9.75 -0.48 12.29
N SER A 8 -10.19 -0.20 11.06
CA SER A 8 -10.68 -1.23 10.15
C SER A 8 -9.48 -1.93 9.53
N GLY A 9 -8.90 -2.86 10.30
CA GLY A 9 -7.75 -3.66 9.90
C GLY A 9 -8.12 -4.66 8.79
N ALA A 10 -8.20 -4.17 7.55
CA ALA A 10 -8.35 -4.98 6.35
C ALA A 10 -7.76 -4.20 5.14
N LEU A 11 -6.49 -4.47 4.80
CA LEU A 11 -6.18 -5.31 3.64
C LEU A 11 -4.68 -5.48 3.46
N PRO A 12 -4.22 -6.74 3.55
CA PRO A 12 -2.89 -7.06 3.06
C PRO A 12 -2.58 -8.54 2.66
N PHE A 13 -3.47 -9.51 2.45
CA PHE A 13 -4.92 -9.50 2.19
C PHE A 13 -5.55 -10.71 2.90
N ASP A 14 -6.49 -10.46 3.82
CA ASP A 14 -7.59 -11.40 4.07
C ASP A 14 -8.53 -11.39 2.84
N PRO A 15 -9.43 -12.38 2.65
CA PRO A 15 -10.31 -12.41 1.48
C PRO A 15 -11.16 -11.14 1.38
N ILE A 16 -10.84 -10.28 0.41
CA ILE A 16 -11.55 -9.02 0.12
C ILE A 16 -13.04 -9.31 -0.02
N THR A 17 -13.88 -8.69 0.79
CA THR A 17 -15.32 -8.82 0.64
C THR A 17 -15.77 -8.09 -0.64
N PRO A 18 -16.83 -8.55 -1.33
CA PRO A 18 -17.36 -7.85 -2.51
C PRO A 18 -17.68 -6.36 -2.28
N ARG A 19 -17.99 -6.00 -1.02
CA ARG A 19 -18.23 -4.61 -0.60
C ARG A 19 -16.94 -3.78 -0.57
N GLU A 20 -15.87 -4.28 0.01
CA GLU A 20 -14.56 -3.61 0.04
C GLU A 20 -14.00 -3.46 -1.39
N LEU A 21 -14.13 -4.49 -2.23
CA LEU A 21 -13.77 -4.41 -3.64
C LEU A 21 -14.56 -3.32 -4.37
N THR A 22 -15.87 -3.24 -4.14
CA THR A 22 -16.73 -2.21 -4.76
C THR A 22 -16.34 -0.81 -4.28
N ALA A 23 -16.04 -0.64 -2.99
CA ALA A 23 -15.58 0.64 -2.44
C ALA A 23 -14.23 1.07 -3.03
N LEU A 24 -13.27 0.14 -3.11
CA LEU A 24 -11.94 0.38 -3.69
C LEU A 24 -12.02 0.79 -5.16
N LEU A 25 -12.87 0.13 -5.96
CA LEU A 25 -13.11 0.49 -7.36
C LEU A 25 -13.84 1.84 -7.48
N ALA A 26 -14.77 2.17 -6.59
CA ALA A 26 -15.42 3.49 -6.58
C ALA A 26 -14.41 4.62 -6.30
N GLU A 27 -13.53 4.42 -5.30
CA GLU A 27 -12.46 5.37 -4.94
C GLU A 27 -11.49 5.58 -6.11
N ALA A 28 -11.05 4.50 -6.76
CA ALA A 28 -10.14 4.57 -7.91
C ALA A 28 -10.78 5.27 -9.14
N ASN A 29 -12.10 5.13 -9.37
CA ASN A 29 -12.81 5.92 -10.38
C ASN A 29 -12.94 7.41 -9.98
N ALA A 30 -13.15 7.71 -8.69
CA ALA A 30 -13.19 9.08 -8.19
C ALA A 30 -11.84 9.79 -8.37
N LEU A 31 -10.73 9.11 -8.05
CA LEU A 31 -9.38 9.58 -8.33
C LEU A 31 -9.13 9.79 -9.83
N GLN A 32 -9.65 8.92 -10.70
CA GLN A 32 -9.53 9.08 -12.16
C GLN A 32 -10.21 10.37 -12.65
N ALA A 33 -11.42 10.64 -12.15
CA ALA A 33 -12.15 11.86 -12.47
C ALA A 33 -11.46 13.12 -11.92
N ALA A 34 -10.92 13.06 -10.70
CA ALA A 34 -10.14 14.14 -10.10
C ALA A 34 -8.84 14.42 -10.90
N ALA A 35 -8.12 13.36 -11.32
CA ALA A 35 -6.94 13.45 -12.17
C ALA A 35 -7.25 14.13 -13.51
N GLY A 36 -8.31 13.69 -14.19
CA GLY A 36 -8.75 14.26 -15.47
C GLY A 36 -9.21 15.73 -15.36
N ALA A 37 -9.66 16.16 -14.18
CA ALA A 37 -10.00 17.55 -13.88
C ALA A 37 -8.81 18.41 -13.41
N GLY A 38 -7.59 17.85 -13.30
CA GLY A 38 -6.42 18.55 -12.75
C GLY A 38 -6.49 18.82 -11.25
N LYS A 39 -7.29 18.05 -10.51
CA LYS A 39 -7.59 18.23 -9.08
C LYS A 39 -7.16 17.01 -8.24
N LEU A 40 -5.99 16.44 -8.52
CA LEU A 40 -5.43 15.42 -7.63
C LEU A 40 -4.92 16.13 -6.36
N ASP A 41 -5.74 16.13 -5.32
CA ASP A 41 -5.36 16.70 -4.03
C ASP A 41 -4.25 15.88 -3.36
N ALA A 42 -3.45 16.53 -2.51
CA ALA A 42 -2.42 15.87 -1.70
C ALA A 42 -3.05 15.12 -0.50
N LEU A 43 -3.87 14.10 -0.81
CA LEU A 43 -4.71 13.37 0.14
C LEU A 43 -3.92 12.60 1.22
N LEU A 44 -2.66 12.25 0.95
CA LEU A 44 -1.72 11.63 1.89
C LEU A 44 -0.64 12.61 2.38
N ARG A 45 -0.89 13.93 2.33
CA ARG A 45 0.06 14.95 2.77
C ARG A 45 0.50 14.71 4.23
N GLY A 46 1.81 14.57 4.41
CA GLY A 46 2.44 14.36 5.72
C GLY A 46 2.46 12.91 6.19
N LYS A 47 1.88 11.97 5.43
CA LYS A 47 2.00 10.52 5.65
C LYS A 47 3.37 10.03 5.19
N ASN A 48 3.94 9.07 5.93
CA ASN A 48 5.26 8.52 5.67
C ASN A 48 5.17 7.01 5.45
N PHE A 49 5.69 6.51 4.33
CA PHE A 49 5.73 5.08 4.02
C PHE A 49 7.16 4.54 4.07
N GLY A 50 7.33 3.41 4.75
CA GLY A 50 8.57 2.64 4.73
C GLY A 50 8.53 1.56 3.65
N LEU A 51 9.33 1.69 2.60
CA LEU A 51 9.40 0.72 1.51
C LEU A 51 10.61 -0.20 1.71
N LEU A 52 10.38 -1.43 2.16
CA LEU A 52 11.41 -2.45 2.32
C LEU A 52 11.72 -3.05 0.94
N CYS A 53 12.94 -2.85 0.45
CA CYS A 53 13.34 -3.29 -0.88
C CYS A 53 14.86 -3.50 -1.00
N GLU A 54 15.29 -4.39 -1.90
CA GLU A 54 16.71 -4.63 -2.19
C GLU A 54 17.33 -3.60 -3.14
N SER A 55 16.57 -3.13 -4.14
CA SER A 55 17.03 -2.15 -5.14
C SER A 55 16.05 -1.00 -5.30
N MET A 56 16.60 0.20 -5.52
CA MET A 56 15.85 1.41 -5.88
C MET A 56 15.44 1.45 -7.36
N GLU A 57 16.06 0.62 -8.18
CA GLU A 57 15.88 0.56 -9.64
C GLU A 57 14.80 -0.45 -10.05
N ASP A 58 14.24 -1.17 -9.08
CA ASP A 58 13.12 -2.09 -9.30
C ASP A 58 11.87 -1.32 -9.77
N ALA A 59 11.20 -1.87 -10.78
CA ALA A 59 10.09 -1.19 -11.44
C ALA A 59 8.85 -1.04 -10.53
N ASP A 60 8.59 -2.02 -9.67
CA ASP A 60 7.47 -2.00 -8.73
C ASP A 60 7.77 -1.03 -7.57
N VAL A 61 9.04 -0.98 -7.10
CA VAL A 61 9.53 0.05 -6.16
C VAL A 61 9.32 1.46 -6.72
N ALA A 62 9.71 1.69 -7.97
CA ALA A 62 9.50 2.97 -8.64
C ALA A 62 8.01 3.32 -8.78
N PHE A 63 7.17 2.32 -9.13
CA PHE A 63 5.73 2.48 -9.31
C PHE A 63 4.99 2.78 -7.99
N PHE A 64 5.33 2.08 -6.91
CA PHE A 64 4.79 2.36 -5.56
C PHE A 64 5.13 3.79 -5.12
N ARG A 65 6.41 4.19 -5.29
CA ARG A 65 6.86 5.53 -4.92
C ARG A 65 6.13 6.61 -5.71
N LEU A 66 5.93 6.43 -7.02
CA LEU A 66 5.18 7.36 -7.85
C LEU A 66 3.74 7.53 -7.34
N ALA A 67 3.02 6.42 -7.16
CA ALA A 67 1.63 6.43 -6.69
C ALA A 67 1.45 7.16 -5.35
N ALA A 68 2.32 6.89 -4.38
CA ALA A 68 2.26 7.51 -3.05
C ALA A 68 2.68 8.99 -3.05
N VAL A 69 3.75 9.35 -3.78
CA VAL A 69 4.27 10.73 -3.84
C VAL A 69 3.31 11.67 -4.56
N GLU A 70 2.60 11.20 -5.59
CA GLU A 70 1.54 11.99 -6.25
C GLU A 70 0.36 12.33 -5.33
N LEU A 71 0.06 11.48 -4.34
CA LEU A 71 -0.89 11.80 -3.27
C LEU A 71 -0.29 12.69 -2.16
N GLY A 72 0.97 13.12 -2.30
CA GLY A 72 1.66 13.99 -1.35
C GLY A 72 2.31 13.28 -0.15
N ALA A 73 2.43 11.95 -0.19
CA ALA A 73 3.13 11.19 0.85
C ALA A 73 4.66 11.25 0.68
N HIS A 74 5.38 11.00 1.77
CA HIS A 74 6.81 10.73 1.74
C HIS A 74 7.06 9.22 1.72
N VAL A 75 8.00 8.75 0.89
CA VAL A 75 8.39 7.33 0.85
C VAL A 75 9.90 7.21 1.10
N ALA A 76 10.26 6.51 2.16
CA ALA A 76 11.64 6.17 2.50
C ALA A 76 11.91 4.72 2.15
N CYS A 77 12.93 4.47 1.34
CA CYS A 77 13.34 3.11 0.98
C CYS A 77 14.39 2.58 1.96
N ILE A 78 14.21 1.34 2.39
CA ILE A 78 14.92 0.76 3.53
C ILE A 78 15.42 -0.62 3.12
N ARG A 79 16.75 -0.81 3.12
CA ARG A 79 17.33 -2.15 2.99
C ARG A 79 17.28 -2.83 4.36
N THR A 80 16.33 -3.75 4.51
CA THR A 80 16.16 -4.52 5.75
C THR A 80 17.20 -5.65 5.83
N ARG A 81 17.52 -6.09 7.05
CA ARG A 81 18.28 -7.33 7.29
C ARG A 81 17.38 -8.51 7.65
N LEU A 82 16.06 -8.31 7.66
CA LEU A 82 15.11 -9.38 7.92
C LEU A 82 15.14 -10.40 6.78
N SER A 83 15.22 -11.67 7.15
CA SER A 83 15.17 -12.82 6.25
C SER A 83 14.44 -13.97 6.94
N GLU A 84 14.26 -15.09 6.25
CA GLU A 84 13.66 -16.30 6.84
C GLU A 84 14.51 -16.92 7.96
N LEU A 85 15.78 -16.52 8.08
CA LEU A 85 16.69 -16.91 9.15
C LEU A 85 16.65 -15.98 10.37
N SER A 86 15.92 -14.85 10.29
CA SER A 86 15.79 -13.92 11.40
C SER A 86 14.99 -14.51 12.56
N THR A 87 15.44 -14.26 13.79
CA THR A 87 14.72 -14.73 14.97
C THR A 87 13.39 -13.98 15.14
N PRO A 88 12.36 -14.59 15.76
CA PRO A 88 11.08 -13.91 16.03
C PRO A 88 11.24 -12.59 16.78
N GLN A 89 12.26 -12.48 17.65
CA GLN A 89 12.54 -11.27 18.40
C GLN A 89 13.13 -10.14 17.53
N GLU A 90 13.93 -10.46 16.52
CA GLU A 90 14.45 -9.46 15.56
C GLU A 90 13.35 -8.95 14.64
N VAL A 91 12.47 -9.85 14.16
CA VAL A 91 11.30 -9.48 13.35
C VAL A 91 10.36 -8.58 14.15
N GLN A 92 10.01 -8.98 15.38
CA GLN A 92 9.17 -8.17 16.28
C GLN A 92 9.76 -6.78 16.56
N ARG A 93 11.05 -6.69 16.90
CA ARG A 93 11.71 -5.40 17.17
C ARG A 93 11.72 -4.49 15.94
N THR A 94 12.04 -5.05 14.77
CA THR A 94 12.10 -4.30 13.51
C THR A 94 10.71 -3.83 13.09
N ALA A 95 9.70 -4.70 13.15
CA ALA A 95 8.31 -4.36 12.80
C ALA A 95 7.76 -3.23 13.68
N ARG A 96 7.91 -3.35 15.01
CA ARG A 96 7.48 -2.31 15.97
C ARG A 96 8.25 -0.99 15.83
N MET A 97 9.50 -1.05 15.37
CA MET A 97 10.25 0.16 15.03
C MET A 97 9.66 0.83 13.79
N LEU A 98 9.40 0.07 12.71
CA LEU A 98 8.85 0.58 11.47
C LEU A 98 7.48 1.24 11.68
N GLY A 99 6.54 0.57 12.37
CA GLY A 99 5.20 1.13 12.64
C GLY A 99 5.17 2.29 13.65
N ARG A 100 6.31 2.66 14.25
CA ARG A 100 6.47 3.90 15.02
C ARG A 100 7.07 5.06 14.21
N LEU A 101 7.60 4.77 13.02
CA LEU A 101 8.26 5.73 12.12
C LEU A 101 7.43 6.04 10.87
N TYR A 102 6.54 5.14 10.48
CA TYR A 102 5.79 5.18 9.23
C TYR A 102 4.30 4.92 9.47
N ASP A 103 3.44 5.58 8.69
CA ASP A 103 2.00 5.37 8.60
C ASP A 103 1.63 4.07 7.86
N GLY A 104 2.57 3.49 7.10
CA GLY A 104 2.41 2.22 6.40
C GLY A 104 3.75 1.67 5.91
N VAL A 105 3.83 0.35 5.70
CA VAL A 105 5.05 -0.34 5.28
C VAL A 105 4.75 -1.20 4.05
N GLU A 106 5.55 -1.10 3.00
CA GLU A 106 5.51 -2.01 1.85
C GLU A 106 6.70 -2.98 1.92
N CYS A 107 6.46 -4.25 1.62
CA CYS A 107 7.44 -5.32 1.66
C CYS A 107 7.68 -5.89 0.25
N GLN A 108 8.54 -5.24 -0.53
CA GLN A 108 8.84 -5.70 -1.89
C GLN A 108 9.85 -6.85 -1.88
N GLY A 109 9.47 -8.00 -2.44
CA GLY A 109 10.35 -9.16 -2.63
C GLY A 109 10.65 -9.98 -1.36
N MET A 110 9.90 -9.76 -0.27
CA MET A 110 10.02 -10.55 0.97
C MET A 110 9.10 -11.78 0.92
N THR A 111 9.39 -12.83 1.71
CA THR A 111 8.54 -14.04 1.66
C THR A 111 7.22 -13.84 2.44
N PRO A 112 6.09 -14.43 1.99
CA PRO A 112 4.79 -14.23 2.65
C PRO A 112 4.77 -14.63 4.12
N ALA A 113 5.64 -15.55 4.54
CA ALA A 113 5.79 -15.93 5.95
C ALA A 113 6.39 -14.78 6.79
N LEU A 114 7.46 -14.15 6.30
CA LEU A 114 8.11 -13.03 6.96
C LEU A 114 7.21 -11.78 6.97
N ILE A 115 6.51 -11.51 5.86
CA ILE A 115 5.56 -10.38 5.77
C ILE A 115 4.42 -10.54 6.79
N ARG A 116 3.85 -11.75 6.95
CA ARG A 116 2.84 -12.01 8.00
C ARG A 116 3.37 -11.75 9.41
N GLN A 117 4.63 -12.09 9.70
CA GLN A 117 5.24 -11.81 11.00
C GLN A 117 5.46 -10.31 11.24
N VAL A 118 5.94 -9.56 10.24
CA VAL A 118 6.09 -8.10 10.32
C VAL A 118 4.72 -7.45 10.57
N ARG A 119 3.70 -7.88 9.81
CA ARG A 119 2.31 -7.40 9.92
C ARG A 119 1.68 -7.61 11.29
N ALA A 120 1.93 -8.76 11.92
CA ALA A 120 1.43 -9.05 13.27
C ALA A 120 1.99 -8.11 14.36
N GLU A 121 3.13 -7.48 14.10
CA GLU A 121 3.90 -6.71 15.10
C GLU A 121 4.03 -5.22 14.77
N ALA A 122 3.79 -4.80 13.53
CA ALA A 122 3.98 -3.41 13.11
C ALA A 122 2.93 -2.44 13.68
N GLY A 123 1.66 -2.84 13.77
CA GLY A 123 0.56 -1.98 14.23
C GLY A 123 0.12 -0.90 13.22
N VAL A 124 0.66 -0.93 12.01
CA VAL A 124 0.29 -0.12 10.83
C VAL A 124 0.05 -1.04 9.63
N PRO A 125 -0.56 -0.57 8.51
CA PRO A 125 -0.67 -1.36 7.29
C PRO A 125 0.70 -1.91 6.83
N VAL A 126 0.74 -3.21 6.52
CA VAL A 126 1.92 -3.88 5.97
C VAL A 126 1.54 -4.57 4.68
N TYR A 127 1.83 -3.92 3.56
CA TYR A 127 1.55 -4.38 2.20
C TYR A 127 2.51 -5.53 1.78
N ASP A 128 2.17 -6.21 0.69
CA ASP A 128 2.85 -7.39 0.15
C ASP A 128 3.02 -7.24 -1.37
N GLY A 129 3.95 -6.38 -1.79
CA GLY A 129 4.29 -6.14 -3.19
C GLY A 129 3.11 -5.67 -4.04
N ILE A 130 2.28 -4.77 -3.49
CA ILE A 130 0.99 -4.38 -4.08
C ILE A 130 1.12 -3.54 -5.36
N ALA A 131 2.33 -3.08 -5.67
CA ALA A 131 2.69 -2.45 -6.93
C ALA A 131 3.00 -3.46 -8.06
N SER A 132 3.18 -4.74 -7.75
CA SER A 132 3.63 -5.74 -8.73
C SER A 132 2.62 -6.05 -9.83
N GLN A 133 3.10 -6.57 -10.95
CA GLN A 133 2.26 -6.91 -12.12
C GLN A 133 1.47 -8.21 -11.89
N ASP A 134 2.08 -9.17 -11.20
CA ASP A 134 1.45 -10.46 -10.88
C ASP A 134 0.50 -10.37 -9.66
N HIS A 135 0.57 -9.26 -8.92
CA HIS A 135 -0.24 -9.04 -7.73
C HIS A 135 -1.71 -8.73 -8.08
N PRO A 136 -2.72 -9.25 -7.33
CA PRO A 136 -4.14 -9.07 -7.66
C PRO A 136 -4.63 -7.64 -7.89
N THR A 137 -4.01 -6.63 -7.26
CA THR A 137 -4.28 -5.20 -7.51
C THR A 137 -4.09 -4.80 -8.97
N ALA A 138 -3.12 -5.40 -9.68
CA ALA A 138 -2.92 -5.13 -11.10
C ALA A 138 -4.15 -5.56 -11.93
N ARG A 139 -4.79 -6.68 -11.59
CA ARG A 139 -6.01 -7.17 -12.27
C ARG A 139 -7.24 -6.31 -11.98
N LEU A 140 -7.28 -5.58 -10.87
CA LEU A 140 -8.36 -4.64 -10.57
C LEU A 140 -8.34 -3.43 -11.52
N ALA A 141 -7.18 -3.09 -12.10
CA ALA A 141 -7.07 -1.99 -13.07
C ALA A 141 -7.88 -2.24 -14.36
N ASP A 142 -8.11 -3.51 -14.72
CA ASP A 142 -8.97 -3.88 -15.85
C ASP A 142 -10.46 -3.69 -15.57
N SER A 143 -10.84 -3.56 -14.29
CA SER A 143 -12.22 -3.23 -13.88
C SER A 143 -12.49 -1.71 -13.86
N LEU A 144 -11.46 -0.87 -14.03
CA LEU A 144 -11.64 0.57 -14.19
C LEU A 144 -12.06 0.92 -15.62
N SER A 145 -13.06 1.80 -15.72
CA SER A 145 -13.59 2.29 -16.99
C SER A 145 -12.79 3.49 -17.53
N GLY A 146 -13.15 3.97 -18.72
CA GLY A 146 -12.62 5.20 -19.31
C GLY A 146 -11.39 5.02 -20.22
N THR A 147 -10.74 6.14 -20.54
CA THR A 147 -9.69 6.23 -21.57
C THR A 147 -8.26 6.22 -21.02
N ALA A 148 -8.10 6.06 -19.71
CA ALA A 148 -6.79 6.06 -19.05
C ALA A 148 -5.94 4.84 -19.48
N SER A 149 -4.62 5.05 -19.58
CA SER A 149 -3.68 3.99 -19.95
C SER A 149 -3.71 2.84 -18.94
N PRO A 150 -3.31 1.61 -19.30
CA PRO A 150 -3.22 0.50 -18.35
C PRO A 150 -2.31 0.83 -17.14
N ALA A 151 -1.24 1.59 -17.35
CA ALA A 151 -0.36 2.05 -16.28
C ALA A 151 -1.07 3.05 -15.35
N ASP A 152 -1.82 4.01 -15.89
CA ASP A 152 -2.60 4.96 -15.08
C ASP A 152 -3.70 4.25 -14.29
N ARG A 153 -4.40 3.28 -14.89
CA ARG A 153 -5.42 2.50 -14.18
C ARG A 153 -4.81 1.70 -13.01
N ARG A 154 -3.64 1.08 -13.19
CA ARG A 154 -2.89 0.43 -12.09
C ARG A 154 -2.47 1.43 -11.00
N ARG A 155 -2.00 2.62 -11.39
CA ARG A 155 -1.59 3.70 -10.47
C ARG A 155 -2.76 4.20 -9.62
N LEU A 156 -3.93 4.37 -10.23
CA LEU A 156 -5.17 4.79 -9.56
C LEU A 156 -5.71 3.73 -8.58
N VAL A 157 -5.65 2.43 -8.93
CA VAL A 157 -5.97 1.36 -7.96
C VAL A 157 -5.01 1.40 -6.78
N LEU A 158 -3.71 1.52 -7.03
CA LEU A 158 -2.70 1.56 -5.98
C LEU A 158 -2.91 2.77 -5.05
N GLN A 159 -3.20 3.94 -5.61
CA GLN A 159 -3.58 5.16 -4.87
C GLN A 159 -4.81 4.93 -3.99
N ALA A 160 -5.86 4.29 -4.52
CA ALA A 160 -7.06 3.96 -3.76
C ALA A 160 -6.77 2.98 -2.60
N VAL A 161 -5.87 2.00 -2.77
CA VAL A 161 -5.44 1.08 -1.70
C VAL A 161 -4.73 1.85 -0.57
N LEU A 162 -3.80 2.76 -0.92
CA LEU A 162 -3.06 3.56 0.06
C LEU A 162 -3.99 4.47 0.88
N LEU A 163 -4.97 5.09 0.23
CA LEU A 163 -5.98 5.93 0.90
C LEU A 163 -6.83 5.10 1.89
N ASN A 164 -7.46 4.03 1.42
CA ASN A 164 -8.35 3.20 2.23
C ASN A 164 -7.68 2.52 3.44
N THR A 165 -6.34 2.51 3.51
CA THR A 165 -5.59 1.84 4.58
C THR A 165 -4.88 2.80 5.54
N THR A 166 -4.71 4.09 5.22
CA THR A 166 -3.91 5.05 6.04
C THR A 166 -4.67 6.26 6.57
N THR A 167 -5.96 6.38 6.27
CA THR A 167 -6.91 7.34 6.86
C THR A 167 -7.62 6.79 8.10
#